data_AF-A0A1H8KGR0-F1
#
_entry.id   AF-A0A1H8KGR0-F1
#
_cell.length_a   1.000
_cell.length_b   1.000
_cell.length_c   1.000
_cell.angle_alpha   90.00
_cell.angle_beta   90.00
_cell.angle_gamma   90.00
#
_symmetry.space_group_name_H-M   'P 1'
#
loop_
_entity.id
_entity.type
_entity.pdbx_description
1 polymer ?
#
loop_
_entity_poly.entity_id
_entity_poly.type
_entity_poly.pdbx_seq_one_letter_code
_entity_poly.pdbx_strand_id
1 'polypeptide(L)' 'MTEMQRENVQSYPRPPALEPVPQRIMIRLGGVLVAETTRALRVMETHHAPSYYLP' A
#
# COMPACT_ATOMS: atom_id res chain seq x y z
N MET A 1 1.60 10.99 -16.16
CA MET A 1 2.09 10.13 -15.07
C MET A 1 2.20 11.02 -13.85
N THR A 2 1.28 10.90 -12.89
CA THR A 2 1.36 11.68 -11.65
C THR A 2 2.61 11.22 -10.91
N GLU A 3 3.57 12.10 -10.72
CA GLU A 3 4.76 11.80 -9.94
C GLU A 3 4.31 11.51 -8.51
N MET A 4 4.43 10.25 -8.09
CA MET A 4 4.15 9.88 -6.72
C MET A 4 5.26 10.46 -5.85
N GLN A 5 4.87 11.25 -4.85
CA GLN A 5 5.81 11.77 -3.86
C GLN A 5 6.56 10.61 -3.22
N ARG A 6 7.90 10.72 -3.14
CA ARG A 6 8.71 9.75 -2.40
C ARG A 6 8.37 9.85 -0.92
N GLU A 7 8.08 8.71 -0.31
CA GLU A 7 7.83 8.61 1.12
C GLU A 7 9.12 8.21 1.86
N ASN A 8 9.30 8.68 3.10
CA ASN A 8 10.37 8.24 3.99
C ASN A 8 9.81 7.31 5.06
N VAL A 9 10.21 6.03 5.03
CA VAL A 9 9.75 5.00 5.99
C VAL A 9 10.15 5.28 7.43
N GLN A 10 11.12 6.16 7.68
CA GLN A 10 11.48 6.60 9.04
C GLN A 10 10.45 7.57 9.62
N SER A 11 9.67 8.23 8.76
CA SER A 11 8.60 9.15 9.15
C SER A 11 7.28 8.45 9.48
N TYR A 12 7.18 7.13 9.26
CA TYR A 12 5.98 6.37 9.62
C TYR A 12 5.82 6.25 11.14
N PRO A 13 4.58 6.30 11.65
CA PRO A 13 4.31 6.37 13.09
C PRO A 13 4.64 5.07 13.81
N ARG A 14 4.79 5.18 15.14
CA ARG A 14 4.67 4.05 16.07
C ARG A 14 3.61 4.37 17.13
N PRO A 15 2.63 3.48 17.39
CA PRO A 15 2.38 2.18 16.74
C PRO A 15 2.05 2.30 15.24
N PRO A 16 2.14 1.20 14.44
CA PRO A 16 1.82 1.23 13.02
C PRO A 16 0.41 1.76 12.75
N ALA A 17 0.27 2.51 11.66
CA ALA A 17 -1.02 3.06 11.24
C ALA A 17 -1.60 2.29 10.04
N LEU A 18 -2.92 2.19 10.00
CA LEU A 18 -3.70 1.71 8.86
C LEU A 18 -4.36 2.87 8.15
N GLU A 19 -4.17 2.96 6.84
CA GLU A 19 -4.80 4.00 6.02
C GLU A 19 -5.50 3.39 4.80
N PRO A 20 -6.70 3.87 4.43
CA PRO A 20 -7.32 3.52 3.16
C PRO A 20 -6.47 3.92 1.96
N VAL A 21 -6.46 3.07 0.94
CA VAL A 21 -5.76 3.34 -0.31
C VAL A 21 -6.75 3.90 -1.33
N PRO A 22 -6.61 5.16 -1.79
CA PRO A 22 -7.54 5.74 -2.76
C PRO A 22 -7.37 5.15 -4.17
N GLN A 23 -6.23 4.54 -4.48
CA GLN A 23 -5.95 3.89 -5.74
C GLN A 23 -6.55 2.48 -5.80
N ARG A 24 -6.92 2.05 -7.02
CA ARG A 24 -7.23 0.65 -7.30
C ARG A 24 -5.95 -0.19 -7.23
N ILE A 25 -5.97 -1.25 -6.42
CA ILE A 25 -4.88 -2.22 -6.34
C ILE A 25 -5.18 -3.40 -7.26
N MET A 26 -4.19 -3.76 -8.08
CA MET A 26 -4.21 -4.94 -8.93
C MET A 26 -2.97 -5.78 -8.62
N ILE A 27 -3.19 -7.04 -8.23
CA ILE A 27 -2.10 -7.99 -8.00
C ILE A 27 -2.00 -8.91 -9.21
N ARG A 28 -0.82 -8.95 -9.83
CA ARG A 28 -0.53 -9.86 -10.96
C ARG A 28 0.54 -10.86 -10.56
N LEU A 29 0.29 -12.13 -10.82
CA LEU A 29 1.25 -13.22 -10.67
C LEU A 29 1.47 -13.87 -12.04
N GLY A 30 2.71 -13.89 -12.53
CA GLY A 30 3.01 -14.40 -13.88
C GLY A 30 2.23 -13.70 -15.00
N GLY A 31 1.92 -12.41 -14.84
CA GLY A 31 1.11 -11.63 -15.79
C GLY A 31 -0.41 -11.78 -15.63
N VAL A 32 -0.88 -12.81 -14.91
CA VAL A 32 -2.31 -13.06 -14.64
C VAL A 32 -2.79 -12.21 -13.47
N LEU A 33 -3.95 -11.55 -13.62
CA LEU A 33 -4.61 -10.81 -12.52
C LEU A 33 -5.19 -11.82 -11.52
N VAL A 34 -4.72 -11.78 -10.27
CA VAL A 34 -5.13 -12.71 -9.19
C VAL A 34 -5.97 -12.04 -8.11
N ALA A 35 -5.89 -10.72 -7.97
CA ALA A 35 -6.75 -9.95 -7.08
C ALA A 35 -6.89 -8.50 -7.57
N GLU A 36 -8.06 -7.92 -7.37
CA GLU A 36 -8.36 -6.53 -7.68
C GLU A 36 -9.27 -5.96 -6.59
N THR A 37 -8.93 -4.78 -6.05
CA THR A 37 -9.77 -4.12 -5.03
C THR A 37 -9.60 -2.61 -5.04
N THR A 38 -10.64 -1.92 -4.61
CA THR A 38 -10.66 -0.48 -4.29
C THR A 38 -10.84 -0.22 -2.79
N ARG A 39 -10.82 -1.28 -1.98
CA ARG A 39 -11.04 -1.25 -0.52
C ARG A 39 -9.81 -1.73 0.26
N ALA A 40 -8.62 -1.50 -0.28
CA ALA A 40 -7.39 -1.89 0.39
C ALA A 40 -7.03 -0.93 1.53
N LEU A 41 -6.31 -1.45 2.51
CA LEU A 41 -5.63 -0.67 3.55
C LEU A 41 -4.12 -0.79 3.33
N ARG A 42 -3.38 0.31 3.49
CA ARG A 42 -1.92 0.30 3.61
C ARG A 42 -1.50 0.33 5.07
N VAL A 43 -0.47 -0.42 5.39
CA VAL A 43 0.22 -0.42 6.69
C VAL A 43 1.43 0.48 6.60
N MET A 44 1.49 1.50 7.47
CA MET A 44 2.64 2.38 7.62
C MET A 44 3.37 2.02 8.91
N GLU A 45 4.49 1.34 8.78
CA GLU A 45 5.31 0.87 9.91
C GLU A 45 6.75 1.39 9.77
N THR A 46 7.30 1.98 10.83
CA THR A 46 8.62 2.60 10.79
C THR A 46 9.69 1.61 10.31
N HIS A 47 10.46 1.99 9.28
CA HIS A 47 11.51 1.20 8.63
C HIS A 47 11.05 0.02 7.74
N HIS A 48 9.74 -0.22 7.60
CA HIS A 48 9.23 -1.25 6.71
C HIS A 48 8.69 -0.63 5.41
N ALA A 49 8.81 -1.37 4.30
CA ALA A 49 8.13 -1.00 3.07
C ALA A 49 6.60 -1.04 3.29
N PRO A 50 5.82 -0.15 2.65
CA PRO A 50 4.36 -0.19 2.74
C PRO A 50 3.81 -1.57 2.36
N SER A 51 3.01 -2.14 3.26
CA SER A 51 2.31 -3.41 3.03
C SER A 51 0.82 -3.16 2.86
N TYR A 52 0.11 -4.03 2.15
CA TYR A 52 -1.30 -3.82 1.80
C TYR A 52 -2.16 -4.99 2.28
N TYR A 53 -3.25 -4.67 2.96
CA TYR A 53 -4.32 -5.61 3.27
C TYR A 53 -5.46 -5.43 2.27
N LEU A 54 -5.91 -6.56 1.72
CA LEU A 54 -7.03 -6.65 0.79
C LEU A 54 -8.16 -7.45 1.47
N PRO A 55 -9.44 -7.10 1.25
CA PRO A 55 -10.55 -7.98 1.58
C PRO A 55 -10.63 -9.17 0.62
#